data_AF-A0A6F9BPP7-F1
#
_entry.id   AF-A0A6F9BPP7-F1
#
_cell.length_a   1.000
_cell.length_b   1.000
_cell.length_c   1.000
_cell.angle_alpha   90.00
_cell.angle_beta   90.00
_cell.angle_gamma   90.00
#
_symmetry.space_group_name_H-M   'P 1'
#
loop_
_entity.id
_entity.type
_entity.pdbx_description
1 polymer ?
#
loop_
_entity_poly.entity_id
_entity_poly.type
_entity_poly.pdbx_seq_one_letter_code
_entity_poly.pdbx_strand_id
1 'polypeptide(L)'
;DLEQYASSYSGLMRIERLQFIAEHCPQLRAEALKMALSFVHRTFNVDVYEEIHRKLTEATREVQGAPDAVVEGGAVDPPPLDTAWAESTRKKALLKLEKLDTDLKNYKGNSIKESIRRGHDDLGDHYLDCGDLSNALKCYSRARDYCTSAKHVINMCLNVIKVSVYLQNWSHVLSYVSKAESTPEIAEQRGERDCQSQSVLTKLKCAAGLAELASRKYKQAAKCFLLASFDHCDFAEVRDIIFKFYESKYASCLKMLDEIKDNLLLDMYLAPHVRTLYTLIRNRALIQYFSPYVSADMTKMAQAFNTTVLALEDELTQLILEGLINARIDSHSKILYARDVDQRSHTFEKSIHMGKEFQRRAKAMILRAAVLRNQIHVKSPPREGSQGELNSANSQSRMSTNM
;
A
#
# COMPACT_ATOMS: atom_id res chain seq x y z
N ASP A 1 -15.29 16.32 8.99
CA ASP A 1 -14.78 16.94 10.22
C ASP A 1 -13.25 16.80 10.26
N LEU A 2 -12.53 17.90 10.05
CA LEU A 2 -11.06 17.94 10.05
C LEU A 2 -10.48 17.78 11.45
N GLU A 3 -11.16 18.28 12.49
CA GLU A 3 -10.66 18.30 13.85
C GLU A 3 -10.65 16.90 14.45
N GLN A 4 -11.77 16.18 14.31
CA GLN A 4 -11.86 14.79 14.73
C GLN A 4 -10.85 13.92 13.97
N TYR A 5 -10.70 14.13 12.66
CA TYR A 5 -9.74 13.40 11.85
C TYR A 5 -8.30 13.69 12.29
N ALA A 6 -7.91 14.95 12.49
CA ALA A 6 -6.58 15.30 12.98
C ALA A 6 -6.34 14.71 14.38
N SER A 7 -7.34 14.75 15.27
CA SER A 7 -7.25 14.23 16.65
C SER A 7 -6.87 12.75 16.70
N SER A 8 -7.32 11.96 15.71
CA SER A 8 -7.09 10.51 15.65
C SER A 8 -5.64 10.12 15.31
N TYR A 9 -4.84 11.03 14.75
CA TYR A 9 -3.46 10.79 14.37
C TYR A 9 -2.48 11.62 15.21
N SER A 10 -1.22 11.19 15.28
CA SER A 10 -0.14 11.89 15.99
C SER A 10 1.19 11.82 15.22
N GLY A 11 2.13 12.68 15.59
CA GLY A 11 3.47 12.76 14.99
C GLY A 11 3.45 13.16 13.51
N LEU A 12 4.45 12.70 12.76
CA LEU A 12 4.60 12.96 11.32
C LEU A 12 3.36 12.53 10.51
N MET A 13 2.71 11.42 10.89
CA MET A 13 1.51 10.94 10.19
C MET A 13 0.37 11.95 10.20
N ARG A 14 0.20 12.71 11.30
CA ARG A 14 -0.80 13.79 11.36
C ARG A 14 -0.47 14.89 10.35
N ILE A 15 0.81 15.25 10.25
CA ILE A 15 1.28 16.33 9.37
C ILE A 15 1.10 15.92 7.91
N GLU A 16 1.59 14.75 7.52
CA GLU A 16 1.47 14.24 6.14
C GLU A 16 0.01 14.10 5.70
N ARG A 17 -0.88 13.59 6.57
CA ARG A 17 -2.31 13.48 6.27
C ARG A 17 -2.99 14.84 6.08
N LEU A 18 -2.65 15.84 6.90
CA LEU A 18 -3.20 17.20 6.74
C LEU A 18 -2.70 17.87 5.47
N GLN A 19 -1.41 17.67 5.13
CA GLN A 19 -0.86 18.15 3.86
C GLN A 19 -1.54 17.49 2.66
N PHE A 20 -1.78 16.18 2.72
CA PHE A 20 -2.49 15.45 1.67
C PHE A 20 -3.90 16.02 1.42
N ILE A 21 -4.66 16.27 2.50
CA ILE A 21 -5.99 16.89 2.39
C ILE A 21 -5.90 18.29 1.78
N ALA A 22 -4.91 19.09 2.19
CA ALA A 22 -4.71 20.44 1.66
C ALA A 22 -4.42 20.47 0.15
N GLU A 23 -3.72 19.46 -0.36
CA GLU A 23 -3.43 19.31 -1.79
C GLU A 23 -4.67 18.89 -2.60
N HIS A 24 -5.46 17.95 -2.07
CA HIS A 24 -6.58 17.34 -2.80
C HIS A 24 -7.91 18.08 -2.63
N CYS A 25 -8.08 18.89 -1.57
CA CYS A 25 -9.30 19.63 -1.28
C CYS A 25 -9.02 21.15 -1.17
N PRO A 26 -9.30 21.95 -2.22
CA PRO A 26 -9.08 23.39 -2.20
C PRO A 26 -9.86 24.13 -1.11
N GLN A 27 -11.10 23.72 -0.83
CA GLN A 27 -11.98 24.37 0.16
C GLN A 27 -11.43 24.25 1.58
N LEU A 28 -10.83 23.10 1.92
CA LEU A 28 -10.31 22.80 3.25
C LEU A 28 -8.81 23.11 3.40
N ARG A 29 -8.16 23.58 2.32
CA ARG A 29 -6.71 23.80 2.26
C ARG A 29 -6.21 24.74 3.34
N ALA A 30 -6.84 25.90 3.50
CA ALA A 30 -6.39 26.92 4.45
C ALA A 30 -6.51 26.44 5.91
N GLU A 31 -7.61 25.76 6.27
CA GLU A 31 -7.81 25.22 7.62
C GLU A 31 -6.85 24.06 7.91
N ALA A 32 -6.71 23.12 6.98
CA ALA A 32 -5.79 21.98 7.12
C ALA A 32 -4.33 22.44 7.33
N LEU A 33 -3.88 23.45 6.57
CA LEU A 33 -2.53 24.01 6.70
C LEU A 33 -2.35 24.77 8.03
N LYS A 34 -3.35 25.54 8.50
CA LYS A 34 -3.30 26.19 9.82
C LYS A 34 -3.18 25.17 10.95
N MET A 35 -3.96 24.09 10.90
CA MET A 35 -3.88 23.00 11.87
C MET A 35 -2.53 22.31 11.83
N ALA A 36 -2.00 22.02 10.63
CA ALA A 36 -0.69 21.41 10.47
C ALA A 36 0.42 22.31 11.05
N LEU A 37 0.38 23.61 10.78
CA LEU A 37 1.33 24.59 11.31
C LEU A 37 1.33 24.64 12.84
N SER A 38 0.15 24.64 13.45
CA SER A 38 -0.01 24.62 14.91
C SER A 38 0.62 23.38 15.56
N PHE A 39 0.58 22.24 14.86
CA PHE A 39 1.17 21.00 15.33
C PHE A 39 2.69 20.98 15.11
N VAL A 40 3.17 21.49 13.97
CA VAL A 40 4.61 21.57 13.69
C VAL A 40 5.33 22.45 14.70
N HIS A 41 4.70 23.51 15.21
CA HIS A 41 5.26 24.31 16.31
C HIS A 41 5.55 23.52 17.60
N ARG A 42 4.92 22.34 17.79
CA ARG A 42 5.20 21.44 18.91
C ARG A 42 6.36 20.46 18.62
N THR A 43 6.78 20.37 17.36
CA THR A 43 7.87 19.52 16.88
C THR A 43 9.14 20.34 16.63
N PHE A 44 10.25 19.65 16.34
CA PHE A 44 11.54 20.30 16.01
C PHE A 44 11.81 20.36 14.50
N ASN A 45 10.81 20.06 13.67
CA ASN A 45 10.99 19.95 12.23
C ASN A 45 10.81 21.32 11.55
N VAL A 46 11.95 21.97 11.28
CA VAL A 46 12.00 23.29 10.64
C VAL A 46 11.73 23.22 9.15
N ASP A 47 12.18 22.16 8.46
CA ASP A 47 12.02 22.03 7.01
C ASP A 47 10.54 21.89 6.64
N VAL A 48 9.79 21.10 7.41
CA VAL A 48 8.34 20.95 7.22
C VAL A 48 7.58 22.22 7.62
N TYR A 49 8.07 22.99 8.59
CA TYR A 49 7.51 24.30 8.94
C TYR A 49 7.60 25.28 7.77
N GLU A 50 8.80 25.42 7.18
CA GLU A 50 9.05 26.29 6.03
C GLU A 50 8.18 25.88 4.83
N GLU A 51 8.05 24.57 4.59
CA GLU A 51 7.23 24.06 3.49
C GLU A 51 5.72 24.30 3.68
N ILE A 52 5.18 24.07 4.88
CA ILE A 52 3.76 24.35 5.18
C ILE A 52 3.49 25.85 5.10
N HIS A 53 4.41 26.68 5.60
CA HIS A 53 4.28 28.12 5.56
C HIS A 53 4.25 28.65 4.11
N ARG A 54 5.13 28.12 3.25
CA ARG A 54 5.13 28.40 1.81
C ARG A 54 3.79 28.04 1.16
N LYS A 55 3.30 26.81 1.38
CA LYS A 55 1.99 26.35 0.86
C LYS A 55 0.82 27.18 1.39
N LEU A 56 0.87 27.63 2.65
CA LEU A 56 -0.15 28.48 3.24
C LEU A 56 -0.16 29.87 2.60
N THR A 57 1.02 30.46 2.39
CA THR A 57 1.17 31.77 1.74
C THR A 57 0.65 31.73 0.29
N GLU A 58 0.96 30.65 -0.45
CA GLU A 58 0.42 30.41 -1.79
C GLU A 58 -1.12 30.30 -1.76
N ALA A 59 -1.68 29.50 -0.84
CA ALA A 59 -3.13 29.33 -0.71
C ALA A 59 -3.87 30.64 -0.33
N THR A 60 -3.29 31.47 0.54
CA THR A 60 -3.89 32.76 0.91
C THR A 60 -3.87 33.76 -0.25
N ARG A 61 -2.82 33.74 -1.09
CA ARG A 61 -2.75 34.56 -2.32
C ARG A 61 -3.78 34.13 -3.36
N GLU A 62 -4.01 32.84 -3.53
CA GLU A 62 -5.04 32.30 -4.43
C GLU A 62 -6.44 32.78 -4.03
N VAL A 63 -6.75 32.78 -2.72
CA VAL A 63 -8.04 33.26 -2.20
C VAL A 63 -8.20 34.78 -2.38
N GLN A 64 -7.13 35.56 -2.23
CA GLN A 64 -7.13 37.01 -2.45
C GLN A 64 -7.23 37.41 -3.93
N GLY A 65 -6.84 36.53 -4.86
CA GLY A 65 -6.88 36.77 -6.31
C GLY A 65 -8.21 36.42 -7.00
N ALA A 66 -9.18 35.85 -6.28
CA ALA A 66 -10.48 35.45 -6.84
C ALA A 66 -11.50 36.62 -6.82
N PRO A 67 -12.09 37.02 -7.96
CA PRO A 67 -12.94 38.22 -8.05
C PRO A 67 -14.34 38.11 -7.40
N ASP A 68 -14.73 36.94 -6.87
CA ASP A 68 -16.08 36.67 -6.31
C ASP A 68 -16.05 36.15 -4.85
N ALA A 69 -14.97 36.39 -4.09
CA ALA A 69 -14.90 35.99 -2.69
C ALA A 69 -15.72 36.93 -1.80
N VAL A 70 -16.91 36.50 -1.39
CA VAL A 70 -17.65 37.08 -0.26
C VAL A 70 -16.77 36.96 0.98
N VAL A 71 -16.26 38.09 1.48
CA VAL A 71 -15.41 38.17 2.67
C VAL A 71 -16.28 38.00 3.92
N GLU A 72 -16.77 36.78 4.16
CA GLU A 72 -17.29 36.39 5.47
C GLU A 72 -16.18 35.66 6.23
N GLY A 73 -15.47 36.42 7.06
CA GLY A 73 -14.34 35.97 7.87
C GLY A 73 -13.08 36.74 7.49
N GLY A 74 -12.76 37.76 8.30
CA GLY A 74 -11.77 38.79 8.03
C GLY A 74 -10.44 38.29 7.44
N ALA A 75 -9.85 39.12 6.59
CA ALA A 75 -8.53 38.93 6.00
C ALA A 75 -7.51 38.55 7.07
N VAL A 76 -7.25 37.25 7.22
CA VAL A 76 -6.12 36.75 7.99
C VAL A 76 -4.93 36.81 7.05
N ASP A 77 -4.18 37.92 7.10
CA ASP A 77 -2.84 37.94 6.52
C ASP A 77 -2.09 36.68 6.99
N PRO A 78 -1.40 35.97 6.10
CA PRO A 78 -0.65 34.80 6.50
C PRO A 78 0.36 35.24 7.59
N PRO A 79 0.45 34.52 8.73
CA PRO A 79 1.40 34.89 9.76
C PRO A 79 2.80 34.98 9.13
N PRO A 80 3.60 36.02 9.40
CA PRO A 80 4.94 36.14 8.81
C PRO A 80 5.78 34.92 9.19
N LEU A 81 6.69 34.50 8.30
CA LEU A 81 7.60 33.40 8.59
C LEU A 81 8.45 33.75 9.82
N ASP A 82 8.32 32.98 10.89
CA ASP A 82 9.07 33.22 12.12
C ASP A 82 10.47 32.63 12.00
N THR A 83 11.37 33.39 11.38
CA THR A 83 12.78 33.02 11.21
C THR A 83 13.52 32.89 12.54
N ALA A 84 13.15 33.70 13.54
CA ALA A 84 13.73 33.65 14.88
C ALA A 84 13.35 32.35 15.61
N TRP A 85 12.10 31.90 15.48
CA TRP A 85 11.67 30.59 15.97
C TRP A 85 12.38 29.45 15.24
N ALA A 86 12.53 29.52 13.91
CA ALA A 86 13.23 28.50 13.13
C ALA A 86 14.69 28.32 13.57
N GLU A 87 15.44 29.42 13.72
CA GLU A 87 16.83 29.40 14.20
C GLU A 87 16.95 28.91 15.65
N SER A 88 16.07 29.39 16.53
CA SER A 88 16.03 28.97 17.95
C SER A 88 15.72 27.48 18.07
N THR A 89 14.77 26.97 17.29
CA THR A 89 14.36 25.56 17.26
C THR A 89 15.47 24.68 16.70
N ARG A 90 16.15 25.10 15.62
CA ARG A 90 17.31 24.39 15.07
C ARG A 90 18.44 24.29 16.10
N LYS A 91 18.73 25.37 16.82
CA LYS A 91 19.74 25.38 17.90
C LYS A 91 19.35 24.46 19.06
N LYS A 92 18.08 24.48 19.49
CA LYS A 92 17.57 23.58 20.54
C LYS A 92 17.63 22.10 20.12
N ALA A 93 17.28 21.79 18.87
CA ALA A 93 17.34 20.45 18.32
C ALA A 93 18.77 19.90 18.32
N LEU A 94 19.76 20.73 17.93
CA LEU A 94 21.17 20.36 17.94
C LEU A 94 21.70 20.13 19.36
N LEU A 95 21.40 21.03 20.31
CA LEU A 95 21.81 20.87 21.71
C LEU A 95 21.23 19.60 22.34
N LYS A 96 19.97 19.27 22.02
CA LYS A 96 19.33 18.03 22.49
C LYS A 96 19.99 16.80 21.86
N LEU A 97 20.35 16.85 20.58
CA LEU A 97 21.09 15.79 19.90
C LEU A 97 22.46 15.54 20.56
N GLU A 98 23.25 16.59 20.78
CA GLU A 98 24.57 16.51 21.42
C GLU A 98 24.50 15.92 22.83
N LYS A 99 23.46 16.30 23.59
CA LYS A 99 23.19 15.74 24.92
C LYS A 99 22.88 14.25 24.84
N LEU A 100 21.96 13.83 23.96
CA LEU A 100 21.59 12.41 23.79
C LEU A 100 22.78 11.57 23.32
N ASP A 101 23.62 12.08 22.43
CA ASP A 101 24.83 11.40 21.99
C ASP A 101 25.88 11.26 23.11
N THR A 102 25.99 12.27 23.97
CA THR A 102 26.87 12.22 25.15
C THR A 102 26.38 11.21 26.16
N ASP A 103 25.08 11.21 26.47
CA ASP A 103 24.44 10.25 27.37
C ASP A 103 24.60 8.82 26.83
N LEU A 104 24.41 8.61 25.52
CA LEU A 104 24.61 7.30 24.88
C LEU A 104 26.06 6.81 24.97
N LYS A 105 27.06 7.70 24.84
CA LYS A 105 28.48 7.36 25.05
C LYS A 105 28.73 6.95 26.49
N ASN A 106 28.14 7.66 27.46
CA ASN A 106 28.23 7.32 28.87
C ASN A 106 27.61 5.94 29.18
N TYR A 107 26.43 5.65 28.62
CA TYR A 107 25.78 4.34 28.77
C TYR A 107 26.61 3.20 28.18
N LYS A 108 27.28 3.44 27.05
CA LYS A 108 28.21 2.48 26.45
C LYS A 108 29.44 2.26 27.33
N GLY A 109 30.01 3.31 27.90
CA GLY A 109 31.11 3.22 28.87
C GLY A 109 30.75 2.38 30.10
N ASN A 110 29.53 2.55 30.61
CA ASN A 110 29.01 1.80 31.75
C ASN A 110 28.59 0.36 31.41
N SER A 111 28.55 -0.01 30.13
CA SER A 111 28.21 -1.37 29.65
C SER A 111 26.82 -1.89 30.10
N ILE A 112 25.85 -1.01 30.33
CA ILE A 112 24.49 -1.39 30.73
C ILE A 112 23.61 -1.53 29.48
N LYS A 113 23.27 -2.78 29.11
CA LYS A 113 22.49 -3.08 27.89
C LYS A 113 21.15 -2.34 27.82
N GLU A 114 20.40 -2.29 28.91
CA GLU A 114 19.09 -1.62 28.94
C GLU A 114 19.21 -0.11 28.72
N SER A 115 20.19 0.55 29.34
CA SER A 115 20.44 1.98 29.15
C SER A 115 20.88 2.30 27.73
N ILE A 116 21.72 1.45 27.11
CA ILE A 116 22.13 1.62 25.71
C ILE A 116 20.93 1.45 24.77
N ARG A 117 20.07 0.46 25.02
CA ARG A 117 18.84 0.21 24.25
C ARG A 117 17.90 1.42 24.32
N ARG A 118 17.60 1.90 25.53
CA ARG A 118 16.73 3.06 25.76
C ARG A 118 17.32 4.34 25.15
N GLY A 119 18.62 4.54 25.27
CA GLY A 119 19.32 5.66 24.64
C GLY A 119 19.23 5.62 23.10
N HIS A 120 19.26 4.43 22.49
CA HIS A 120 19.01 4.28 21.05
C HIS A 120 17.56 4.56 20.65
N ASP A 121 16.58 4.19 21.48
CA ASP A 121 15.16 4.51 21.27
C ASP A 121 14.94 6.03 21.36
N ASP A 122 15.44 6.68 22.42
CA ASP A 122 15.31 8.13 22.64
C ASP A 122 15.97 8.95 21.51
N LEU A 123 17.13 8.48 21.03
CA LEU A 123 17.81 9.09 19.89
C LEU A 123 17.02 8.90 18.59
N GLY A 124 16.43 7.72 18.38
CA GLY A 124 15.56 7.44 17.23
C GLY A 124 14.31 8.31 17.22
N ASP A 125 13.66 8.48 18.38
CA ASP A 125 12.49 9.34 18.55
C ASP A 125 12.83 10.81 18.28
N HIS A 126 14.00 11.28 18.76
CA HIS A 126 14.46 12.64 18.46
C HIS A 126 14.74 12.84 16.97
N TYR A 127 15.34 11.87 16.28
CA TYR A 127 15.52 11.94 14.83
C TYR A 127 14.18 11.96 14.08
N LEU A 128 13.16 11.22 14.55
CA LEU A 128 11.80 11.30 14.00
C LEU A 128 11.17 12.68 14.19
N ASP A 129 11.32 13.28 15.37
CA ASP A 129 10.81 14.63 15.66
C ASP A 129 11.51 15.71 14.82
N CYS A 130 12.78 15.49 14.47
CA CYS A 130 13.55 16.34 13.55
C CYS A 130 13.23 16.09 12.07
N GLY A 131 12.62 14.94 11.71
CA GLY A 131 12.31 14.56 10.33
C GLY A 131 13.38 13.72 9.62
N ASP A 132 14.46 13.32 10.30
CA ASP A 132 15.51 12.49 9.70
C ASP A 132 15.18 10.99 9.83
N LEU A 133 14.42 10.49 8.85
CA LEU A 133 13.97 9.11 8.81
C LEU A 133 15.12 8.10 8.64
N SER A 134 16.19 8.49 7.94
CA SER A 134 17.32 7.59 7.66
C SER A 134 18.15 7.30 8.90
N ASN A 135 18.45 8.34 9.69
CA ASN A 135 19.21 8.18 10.92
C ASN A 135 18.35 7.59 12.06
N ALA A 136 17.04 7.88 12.09
CA ALA A 136 16.10 7.19 12.97
C ALA A 136 16.13 5.66 12.77
N LEU A 137 16.04 5.19 11.51
CA LEU A 137 16.07 3.76 11.19
C LEU A 137 17.38 3.09 11.65
N LYS A 138 18.52 3.77 11.47
CA LYS A 138 19.83 3.28 11.92
C LYS A 138 19.88 3.14 13.43
N CYS A 139 19.30 4.08 14.19
CA CYS A 139 19.28 4.04 15.65
C CYS A 139 18.51 2.83 16.17
N TYR A 140 17.28 2.60 15.68
CA TYR A 140 16.50 1.43 16.08
C TYR A 140 17.14 0.12 15.62
N SER A 141 17.79 0.10 14.44
CA SER A 141 18.51 -1.09 13.96
C SER A 141 19.70 -1.45 14.84
N ARG A 142 20.41 -0.44 15.40
CA ARG A 142 21.52 -0.64 16.34
C ARG A 142 21.04 -1.10 17.73
N ALA A 143 19.82 -0.74 18.14
CA ALA A 143 19.24 -1.19 19.40
C ALA A 143 19.06 -2.72 19.47
N ARG A 144 18.98 -3.39 18.30
CA ARG A 144 18.78 -4.84 18.16
C ARG A 144 19.75 -5.69 18.97
N ASP A 145 21.04 -5.33 18.97
CA ASP A 145 22.08 -6.15 19.57
C ASP A 145 22.04 -6.10 21.12
N TYR A 146 21.26 -5.18 21.68
CA TYR A 146 21.05 -4.98 23.11
C TYR A 146 19.69 -5.53 23.60
N CYS A 147 18.90 -6.16 22.73
CA CYS A 147 17.64 -6.81 23.10
C CYS A 147 17.89 -8.15 23.82
N THR A 148 17.39 -8.28 25.04
CA THR A 148 17.48 -9.50 25.86
C THR A 148 16.16 -10.26 26.03
N SER A 149 15.01 -9.55 25.99
CA SER A 149 13.66 -10.11 26.13
C SER A 149 12.90 -10.04 24.81
N ALA A 150 11.92 -10.92 24.62
CA ALA A 150 11.01 -10.88 23.48
C ALA A 150 10.25 -9.55 23.39
N LYS A 151 9.84 -8.93 24.51
CA LYS A 151 9.27 -7.58 24.54
C LYS A 151 10.20 -6.52 23.92
N HIS A 152 11.50 -6.62 24.15
CA HIS A 152 12.48 -5.70 23.56
C HIS A 152 12.55 -5.86 22.04
N VAL A 153 12.50 -7.10 21.54
CA VAL A 153 12.49 -7.40 20.10
C VAL A 153 11.21 -6.87 19.45
N ILE A 154 10.05 -7.09 20.08
CA ILE A 154 8.75 -6.62 19.58
C ILE A 154 8.71 -5.08 19.50
N ASN A 155 9.08 -4.38 20.57
CA ASN A 155 9.09 -2.91 20.59
C ASN A 155 10.05 -2.33 19.53
N MET A 156 11.24 -2.91 19.40
CA MET A 156 12.18 -2.53 18.35
C MET A 156 11.59 -2.76 16.95
N CYS A 157 10.98 -3.93 16.69
CA CYS A 157 10.32 -4.21 15.41
C CYS A 157 9.19 -3.19 15.12
N LEU A 158 8.39 -2.80 16.12
CA LEU A 158 7.34 -1.80 15.96
C LEU A 158 7.92 -0.42 15.60
N ASN A 159 9.01 0.01 16.25
CA ASN A 159 9.69 1.26 15.91
C ASN A 159 10.27 1.24 14.49
N VAL A 160 10.90 0.12 14.10
CA VAL A 160 11.41 -0.04 12.73
C VAL A 160 10.28 -0.04 11.70
N ILE A 161 9.16 -0.70 11.98
CA ILE A 161 7.96 -0.67 11.13
C ILE A 161 7.46 0.77 10.98
N LYS A 162 7.34 1.52 12.08
CA LYS A 162 6.90 2.94 12.08
C LYS A 162 7.76 3.78 11.13
N VAL A 163 9.09 3.69 11.22
CA VAL A 163 9.99 4.43 10.31
C VAL A 163 9.89 3.91 8.88
N SER A 164 9.77 2.60 8.68
CA SER A 164 9.67 1.98 7.36
C SER A 164 8.39 2.37 6.62
N VAL A 165 7.30 2.64 7.34
CA VAL A 165 6.05 3.18 6.78
C VAL A 165 6.28 4.59 6.23
N TYR A 166 6.97 5.48 6.97
CA TYR A 166 7.31 6.82 6.47
C TYR A 166 8.25 6.77 5.25
N LEU A 167 9.19 5.82 5.23
CA LEU A 167 10.07 5.58 4.08
C LEU A 167 9.38 4.83 2.91
N GLN A 168 8.11 4.45 3.06
CA GLN A 168 7.34 3.65 2.10
C GLN A 168 8.01 2.32 1.71
N ASN A 169 8.83 1.73 2.59
CA ASN A 169 9.48 0.45 2.35
C ASN A 169 8.63 -0.72 2.87
N TRP A 170 7.62 -1.09 2.09
CA TRP A 170 6.62 -2.10 2.46
C TRP A 170 7.20 -3.52 2.62
N SER A 171 8.26 -3.85 1.87
CA SER A 171 8.95 -5.14 1.98
C SER A 171 9.61 -5.32 3.35
N HIS A 172 10.17 -4.23 3.89
CA HIS A 172 10.80 -4.21 5.20
C HIS A 172 9.77 -4.35 6.32
N VAL A 173 8.62 -3.66 6.17
CA VAL A 173 7.48 -3.79 7.09
C VAL A 173 7.04 -5.25 7.21
N LEU A 174 6.77 -5.94 6.09
CA LEU A 174 6.31 -7.33 6.11
C LEU A 174 7.34 -8.29 6.73
N SER A 175 8.63 -8.05 6.46
CA SER A 175 9.73 -8.84 7.03
C SER A 175 9.80 -8.70 8.55
N TYR A 176 9.67 -7.47 9.07
CA TYR A 176 9.68 -7.23 10.51
C TYR A 176 8.39 -7.63 11.22
N VAL A 177 7.25 -7.57 10.56
CA VAL A 177 6.01 -8.16 11.09
C VAL A 177 6.20 -9.67 11.25
N SER A 178 6.69 -10.36 10.22
CA SER A 178 6.96 -11.81 10.29
C SER A 178 7.98 -12.16 11.38
N LYS A 179 8.99 -11.30 11.59
CA LYS A 179 9.97 -11.45 12.66
C LYS A 179 9.35 -11.24 14.06
N ALA A 180 8.49 -10.24 14.22
CA ALA A 180 7.80 -10.00 15.48
C ALA A 180 6.84 -11.14 15.81
N GLU A 181 6.09 -11.64 14.83
CA GLU A 181 5.13 -12.76 14.99
C GLU A 181 5.81 -14.10 15.31
N SER A 182 7.03 -14.31 14.84
CA SER A 182 7.82 -15.52 15.14
C SER A 182 8.52 -15.50 16.50
N THR A 183 8.45 -14.39 17.25
CA THR A 183 9.05 -14.28 18.58
C THR A 183 8.19 -15.04 19.62
N PRO A 184 8.78 -15.88 20.49
CA PRO A 184 8.07 -16.91 21.27
C PRO A 184 6.96 -16.40 22.20
N GLU A 185 7.03 -15.17 22.72
CA GLU A 185 5.95 -14.59 23.55
C GLU A 185 4.61 -14.46 22.79
N ILE A 186 4.63 -14.20 21.48
CA ILE A 186 3.41 -14.10 20.65
C ILE A 186 2.98 -15.48 20.11
N ALA A 187 3.94 -16.38 19.89
CA ALA A 187 3.70 -17.70 19.33
C ALA A 187 3.16 -18.72 20.35
N GLU A 188 3.60 -18.64 21.62
CA GLU A 188 3.30 -19.62 22.66
C GLU A 188 2.11 -19.22 23.56
N GLN A 189 1.81 -17.93 23.72
CA GLN A 189 0.67 -17.44 24.52
C GLN A 189 -0.69 -17.45 23.79
N ARG A 190 -0.93 -18.43 22.90
CA ARG A 190 -2.28 -18.64 22.34
C ARG A 190 -3.32 -19.08 23.38
N GLY A 191 -2.88 -19.44 24.60
CA GLY A 191 -3.73 -19.97 25.67
C GLY A 191 -4.08 -19.01 26.82
N GLU A 192 -3.26 -17.98 27.09
CA GLU A 192 -3.49 -17.04 28.20
C GLU A 192 -3.76 -15.63 27.64
N ARG A 193 -4.98 -15.14 27.85
CA ARG A 193 -5.50 -13.90 27.28
C ARG A 193 -4.96 -12.67 28.01
N ASP A 194 -3.70 -12.33 27.77
CA ASP A 194 -3.18 -11.01 28.12
C ASP A 194 -3.74 -9.96 27.14
N CYS A 195 -4.54 -9.03 27.65
CA CYS A 195 -5.12 -7.91 26.88
C CYS A 195 -4.04 -7.11 26.11
N GLN A 196 -2.82 -7.00 26.68
CA GLN A 196 -1.69 -6.33 26.05
C GLN A 196 -1.12 -7.11 24.84
N SER A 197 -1.03 -8.44 24.92
CA SER A 197 -0.53 -9.28 23.82
C SER A 197 -1.48 -9.23 22.61
N GLN A 198 -2.79 -9.15 22.85
CA GLN A 198 -3.79 -8.93 21.80
C GLN A 198 -3.65 -7.55 21.13
N SER A 199 -3.40 -6.48 21.89
CA SER A 199 -3.16 -5.15 21.33
C SER A 199 -1.92 -5.11 20.41
N VAL A 200 -0.84 -5.80 20.80
CA VAL A 200 0.37 -5.93 19.97
C VAL A 200 0.06 -6.69 18.68
N LEU A 201 -0.66 -7.81 18.75
CA LEU A 201 -1.06 -8.57 17.59
C LEU A 201 -1.92 -7.72 16.62
N THR A 202 -2.91 -6.98 17.14
CA THR A 202 -3.72 -6.04 16.35
C THR A 202 -2.82 -5.03 15.63
N LYS A 203 -1.86 -4.40 16.31
CA LYS A 203 -0.91 -3.44 15.68
C LYS A 203 -0.09 -4.09 14.56
N LEU A 204 0.41 -5.30 14.76
CA LEU A 204 1.17 -6.04 13.74
C LEU A 204 0.31 -6.38 12.52
N LYS A 205 -0.93 -6.86 12.74
CA LYS A 205 -1.87 -7.17 11.65
C LYS A 205 -2.29 -5.91 10.88
N CYS A 206 -2.49 -4.78 11.55
CA CYS A 206 -2.75 -3.50 10.90
C CYS A 206 -1.57 -3.02 10.05
N ALA A 207 -0.34 -3.11 10.57
CA ALA A 207 0.85 -2.73 9.82
C ALA A 207 1.07 -3.61 8.58
N ALA A 208 0.88 -4.93 8.70
CA ALA A 208 0.92 -5.84 7.54
C ALA A 208 -0.21 -5.55 6.56
N GLY A 209 -1.44 -5.31 7.03
CA GLY A 209 -2.58 -4.96 6.19
C GLY A 209 -2.32 -3.70 5.38
N LEU A 210 -1.74 -2.66 6.00
CA LEU A 210 -1.37 -1.42 5.32
C LEU A 210 -0.28 -1.64 4.26
N ALA A 211 0.76 -2.42 4.58
CA ALA A 211 1.83 -2.74 3.64
C ALA A 211 1.34 -3.55 2.41
N GLU A 212 0.42 -4.50 2.62
CA GLU A 212 -0.20 -5.27 1.54
C GLU A 212 -1.17 -4.41 0.72
N LEU A 213 -1.89 -3.48 1.35
CA LEU A 213 -2.76 -2.52 0.67
C LEU A 213 -1.95 -1.63 -0.28
N ALA A 214 -0.87 -1.03 0.22
CA ALA A 214 0.05 -0.23 -0.58
C ALA A 214 0.67 -1.04 -1.75
N SER A 215 0.92 -2.33 -1.53
CA SER A 215 1.38 -3.28 -2.56
C SER A 215 0.27 -3.77 -3.51
N ARG A 216 -0.94 -3.22 -3.43
CA ARG A 216 -2.15 -3.58 -4.22
C ARG A 216 -2.61 -5.04 -4.06
N LYS A 217 -2.23 -5.70 -2.97
CA LYS A 217 -2.61 -7.08 -2.65
C LYS A 217 -3.84 -7.11 -1.75
N TYR A 218 -4.97 -6.64 -2.28
CA TYR A 218 -6.22 -6.42 -1.53
C TYR A 218 -6.72 -7.65 -0.76
N LYS A 219 -6.63 -8.84 -1.36
CA LYS A 219 -7.07 -10.09 -0.72
C LYS A 219 -6.27 -10.43 0.54
N GLN A 220 -4.96 -10.21 0.51
CA GLN A 220 -4.10 -10.48 1.66
C GLN A 220 -4.27 -9.38 2.71
N ALA A 221 -4.37 -8.11 2.29
CA ALA A 221 -4.64 -6.98 3.17
C ALA A 221 -5.94 -7.18 3.96
N ALA A 222 -7.05 -7.55 3.28
CA ALA A 222 -8.34 -7.80 3.92
C ALA A 222 -8.27 -8.91 4.97
N LYS A 223 -7.56 -10.02 4.69
CA LYS A 223 -7.35 -11.09 5.67
C LYS A 223 -6.60 -10.61 6.90
N CYS A 224 -5.58 -9.77 6.74
CA CYS A 224 -4.84 -9.21 7.86
C CYS A 224 -5.73 -8.29 8.70
N PHE A 225 -6.50 -7.39 8.07
CA PHE A 225 -7.40 -6.47 8.79
C PHE A 225 -8.54 -7.20 9.52
N LEU A 226 -9.09 -8.28 8.96
CA LEU A 226 -10.13 -9.08 9.62
C LEU A 226 -9.65 -9.84 10.86
N LEU A 227 -8.34 -10.08 10.98
CA LEU A 227 -7.74 -10.73 12.15
C LEU A 227 -7.39 -9.73 13.27
N ALA A 228 -7.49 -8.43 13.00
CA ALA A 228 -7.24 -7.41 13.98
C ALA A 228 -8.46 -7.28 14.90
N SER A 229 -8.26 -7.44 16.21
CA SER A 229 -9.34 -7.26 17.19
C SER A 229 -9.60 -5.77 17.37
N PHE A 230 -10.79 -5.32 17.01
CA PHE A 230 -11.24 -3.95 17.24
C PHE A 230 -12.58 -4.00 17.97
N ASP A 231 -12.57 -3.63 19.25
CA ASP A 231 -13.79 -3.54 20.06
C ASP A 231 -14.68 -2.34 19.66
N HIS A 232 -14.19 -1.42 18.80
CA HIS A 232 -14.80 -0.11 18.56
C HIS A 232 -14.75 0.39 17.10
N CYS A 233 -14.80 -0.47 16.09
CA CYS A 233 -14.88 -0.05 14.68
C CYS A 233 -16.31 -0.19 14.11
N ASP A 234 -17.26 0.58 14.64
CA ASP A 234 -18.63 0.63 14.09
C ASP A 234 -18.75 1.73 13.03
N PHE A 235 -18.24 1.45 11.83
CA PHE A 235 -18.64 2.21 10.63
C PHE A 235 -19.94 1.63 10.09
N ALA A 236 -21.07 2.14 10.59
CA ALA A 236 -22.40 1.67 10.23
C ALA A 236 -22.64 1.69 8.71
N GLU A 237 -22.15 2.71 8.02
CA GLU A 237 -22.28 2.88 6.56
C GLU A 237 -21.63 1.72 5.78
N VAL A 238 -20.40 1.35 6.13
CA VAL A 238 -19.67 0.24 5.47
C VAL A 238 -20.34 -1.10 5.76
N ARG A 239 -20.80 -1.31 6.99
CA ARG A 239 -21.57 -2.50 7.37
C ARG A 239 -22.84 -2.63 6.53
N ASP A 240 -23.58 -1.54 6.35
CA ASP A 240 -24.81 -1.52 5.58
C ASP A 240 -24.55 -1.74 4.07
N ILE A 241 -23.44 -1.23 3.52
CA ILE A 241 -22.99 -1.54 2.16
C ILE A 241 -22.78 -3.06 2.00
N ILE A 242 -22.06 -3.70 2.93
CA ILE A 242 -21.79 -5.14 2.89
C ILE A 242 -23.10 -5.94 2.96
N PHE A 243 -24.03 -5.57 3.85
CA PHE A 243 -25.33 -6.25 3.95
C PHE A 243 -26.15 -6.09 2.67
N LYS A 244 -26.26 -4.89 2.10
CA LYS A 244 -27.00 -4.69 0.85
C LYS A 244 -26.36 -5.41 -0.34
N PHE A 245 -25.04 -5.52 -0.37
CA PHE A 245 -24.34 -6.33 -1.36
C PHE A 245 -24.72 -7.81 -1.24
N TYR A 246 -24.74 -8.34 -0.02
CA TYR A 246 -25.12 -9.74 0.24
C TYR A 246 -26.58 -10.02 -0.11
N GLU A 247 -27.49 -9.10 0.22
CA GLU A 247 -28.92 -9.18 -0.12
C GLU A 247 -29.23 -8.93 -1.62
N SER A 248 -28.21 -8.78 -2.47
CA SER A 248 -28.34 -8.49 -3.91
C SER A 248 -29.08 -7.18 -4.23
N LYS A 249 -29.08 -6.21 -3.31
CA LYS A 249 -29.67 -4.87 -3.47
C LYS A 249 -28.65 -3.88 -4.03
N TYR A 250 -28.19 -4.12 -5.26
CA TYR A 250 -27.05 -3.41 -5.86
C TYR A 250 -27.28 -1.90 -6.08
N ALA A 251 -28.49 -1.47 -6.43
CA ALA A 251 -28.79 -0.06 -6.67
C ALA A 251 -28.55 0.79 -5.41
N SER A 252 -29.07 0.35 -4.27
CA SER A 252 -28.86 1.01 -2.98
C SER A 252 -27.43 0.84 -2.46
N CYS A 253 -26.81 -0.31 -2.70
CA CYS A 253 -25.42 -0.58 -2.33
C CYS A 253 -24.46 0.40 -3.02
N LEU A 254 -24.58 0.54 -4.35
CA LEU A 254 -23.71 1.40 -5.15
C LEU A 254 -23.95 2.88 -4.85
N LYS A 255 -25.20 3.28 -4.60
CA LYS A 255 -25.51 4.65 -4.18
C LYS A 255 -24.78 5.04 -2.89
N MET A 256 -24.85 4.20 -1.84
CA MET A 256 -24.12 4.46 -0.59
C MET A 256 -22.61 4.41 -0.77
N LEU A 257 -22.11 3.53 -1.66
CA LEU A 257 -20.70 3.45 -1.98
C LEU A 257 -20.20 4.75 -2.67
N ASP A 258 -21.02 5.34 -3.54
CA ASP A 258 -20.70 6.62 -4.18
C ASP A 258 -20.79 7.79 -3.19
N GLU A 259 -21.72 7.77 -2.23
CA GLU A 259 -21.85 8.80 -1.17
C GLU A 259 -20.58 8.90 -0.30
N ILE A 260 -19.93 7.78 0.01
CA ILE A 260 -18.68 7.80 0.82
C ILE A 260 -17.43 8.06 -0.03
N LYS A 261 -17.52 8.00 -1.36
CA LYS A 261 -16.36 8.01 -2.27
C LYS A 261 -15.47 9.23 -2.12
N ASP A 262 -16.09 10.41 -2.03
CA ASP A 262 -15.36 11.68 -1.93
C ASP A 262 -14.57 11.75 -0.62
N ASN A 263 -15.12 11.21 0.47
CA ASN A 263 -14.42 11.11 1.75
C ASN A 263 -13.23 10.16 1.68
N LEU A 264 -13.39 9.00 1.01
CA LEU A 264 -12.29 8.03 0.85
C LEU A 264 -11.14 8.57 -0.02
N LEU A 265 -11.44 9.50 -0.94
CA LEU A 265 -10.45 10.13 -1.81
C LEU A 265 -9.57 11.15 -1.08
N LEU A 266 -9.96 11.56 0.13
CA LEU A 266 -9.18 12.45 1.00
C LEU A 266 -8.24 11.68 1.95
N ASP A 267 -8.30 10.34 1.99
CA ASP A 267 -7.37 9.53 2.77
C ASP A 267 -6.08 9.26 2.00
N MET A 268 -4.95 9.55 2.64
CA MET A 268 -3.62 9.46 2.05
C MET A 268 -3.27 8.06 1.50
N TYR A 269 -3.67 7.00 2.19
CA TYR A 269 -3.32 5.63 1.79
C TYR A 269 -4.40 4.98 0.94
N LEU A 270 -5.67 5.35 1.15
CA LEU A 270 -6.78 4.72 0.44
C LEU A 270 -7.06 5.37 -0.92
N ALA A 271 -6.87 6.68 -1.07
CA ALA A 271 -7.20 7.42 -2.29
C ALA A 271 -6.62 6.82 -3.58
N PRO A 272 -5.34 6.39 -3.64
CA PRO A 272 -4.77 5.77 -4.85
C PRO A 272 -5.43 4.44 -5.24
N HIS A 273 -6.15 3.80 -4.30
CA HIS A 273 -6.79 2.50 -4.49
C HIS A 273 -8.29 2.61 -4.75
N VAL A 274 -8.94 3.73 -4.43
CA VAL A 274 -10.40 3.93 -4.56
C VAL A 274 -10.89 3.51 -5.94
N ARG A 275 -10.29 4.03 -7.01
CA ARG A 275 -10.69 3.68 -8.39
C ARG A 275 -10.66 2.17 -8.65
N THR A 276 -9.57 1.51 -8.25
CA THR A 276 -9.38 0.08 -8.50
C THR A 276 -10.38 -0.75 -7.68
N LEU A 277 -10.56 -0.41 -6.40
CA LEU A 277 -11.50 -1.10 -5.52
C LEU A 277 -12.95 -0.95 -6.00
N TYR A 278 -13.35 0.25 -6.42
CA TYR A 278 -14.71 0.51 -6.91
C TYR A 278 -15.00 -0.29 -8.18
N THR A 279 -14.05 -0.34 -9.14
CA THR A 279 -14.19 -1.18 -10.33
C THR A 279 -14.31 -2.66 -9.97
N LEU A 280 -13.49 -3.16 -9.04
CA LEU A 280 -13.56 -4.56 -8.61
C LEU A 280 -14.88 -4.92 -7.93
N ILE A 281 -15.40 -4.03 -7.06
CA ILE A 281 -16.69 -4.21 -6.39
C ILE A 281 -17.83 -4.23 -7.42
N ARG A 282 -17.83 -3.27 -8.35
CA ARG A 282 -18.84 -3.19 -9.41
C ARG A 282 -18.82 -4.41 -10.33
N ASN A 283 -17.64 -4.84 -10.78
CA ASN A 283 -17.49 -6.03 -11.61
C ASN A 283 -17.99 -7.29 -10.88
N ARG A 284 -17.66 -7.42 -9.58
CA ARG A 284 -18.13 -8.55 -8.76
C ARG A 284 -19.64 -8.56 -8.60
N ALA A 285 -20.27 -7.39 -8.43
CA ALA A 285 -21.72 -7.25 -8.36
C ALA A 285 -22.39 -7.64 -9.68
N LEU A 286 -21.87 -7.20 -10.83
CA LEU A 286 -22.40 -7.56 -12.16
C LEU A 286 -22.37 -9.08 -12.40
N ILE A 287 -21.26 -9.73 -12.07
CA ILE A 287 -21.11 -11.18 -12.17
C ILE A 287 -22.10 -11.90 -11.25
N GLN A 288 -22.23 -11.45 -9.99
CA GLN A 288 -23.13 -12.07 -9.03
C GLN A 288 -24.61 -11.85 -9.38
N TYR A 289 -24.96 -10.67 -9.90
CA TYR A 289 -26.30 -10.38 -10.39
C TYR A 289 -26.70 -11.29 -11.54
N PHE A 290 -25.80 -11.53 -12.50
CA PHE A 290 -26.09 -12.37 -13.67
C PHE A 290 -26.03 -13.87 -13.37
N SER A 291 -25.27 -14.30 -12.35
CA SER A 291 -25.04 -15.72 -12.03
C SER A 291 -26.29 -16.62 -11.97
N PRO A 292 -27.46 -16.20 -11.45
CA PRO A 292 -28.66 -17.05 -11.41
C PRO A 292 -29.50 -17.00 -12.70
N TYR A 293 -29.16 -16.17 -13.69
CA TYR A 293 -29.96 -15.96 -14.89
C TYR A 293 -29.37 -16.66 -16.12
N VAL A 294 -30.22 -17.33 -16.90
CA VAL A 294 -29.87 -17.83 -18.25
C VAL A 294 -30.10 -16.74 -19.30
N SER A 295 -31.05 -15.85 -19.07
CA SER A 295 -31.36 -14.70 -19.91
C SER A 295 -31.77 -13.54 -19.00
N ALA A 296 -31.16 -12.38 -19.20
CA ALA A 296 -31.40 -11.18 -18.41
C ALA A 296 -31.70 -9.97 -19.30
N ASP A 297 -32.73 -9.20 -18.94
CA ASP A 297 -33.09 -7.94 -19.59
C ASP A 297 -32.09 -6.84 -19.18
N MET A 298 -31.39 -6.27 -20.16
CA MET A 298 -30.36 -5.25 -19.90
C MET A 298 -30.95 -3.93 -19.39
N THR A 299 -32.23 -3.65 -19.67
CA THR A 299 -32.91 -2.45 -19.18
C THR A 299 -33.11 -2.52 -17.67
N LYS A 300 -33.58 -3.67 -17.17
CA LYS A 300 -33.74 -3.93 -15.73
C LYS A 300 -32.40 -3.98 -15.02
N MET A 301 -31.39 -4.59 -15.67
CA MET A 301 -30.04 -4.62 -15.15
C MET A 301 -29.44 -3.20 -15.06
N ALA A 302 -29.60 -2.37 -16.08
CA ALA A 302 -29.10 -0.99 -16.06
C ALA A 302 -29.72 -0.17 -14.92
N GLN A 303 -31.03 -0.32 -14.68
CA GLN A 303 -31.73 0.28 -13.54
C GLN A 303 -31.17 -0.21 -12.18
N ALA A 304 -30.88 -1.51 -12.06
CA ALA A 304 -30.32 -2.09 -10.83
C ALA A 304 -28.88 -1.61 -10.53
N PHE A 305 -28.16 -1.12 -11.53
CA PHE A 305 -26.76 -0.66 -11.42
C PHE A 305 -26.59 0.86 -11.55
N ASN A 306 -27.69 1.61 -11.50
CA ASN A 306 -27.74 3.07 -11.64
C ASN A 306 -26.99 3.58 -12.89
N THR A 307 -27.13 2.89 -14.02
CA THR A 307 -26.43 3.22 -15.27
C THR A 307 -27.37 3.23 -16.46
N THR A 308 -26.87 3.66 -17.61
CA THR A 308 -27.60 3.59 -18.89
C THR A 308 -27.35 2.25 -19.56
N VAL A 309 -28.26 1.82 -20.44
CA VAL A 309 -28.13 0.55 -21.18
C VAL A 309 -26.88 0.55 -22.06
N LEU A 310 -26.54 1.69 -22.67
CA LEU A 310 -25.34 1.83 -23.50
C LEU A 310 -24.05 1.65 -22.68
N ALA A 311 -23.95 2.34 -21.54
CA ALA A 311 -22.79 2.19 -20.66
C ALA A 311 -22.69 0.76 -20.09
N LEU A 312 -23.83 0.15 -19.76
CA LEU A 312 -23.86 -1.26 -19.33
C LEU A 312 -23.38 -2.20 -20.43
N GLU A 313 -23.71 -1.94 -21.69
CA GLU A 313 -23.27 -2.74 -22.84
C GLU A 313 -21.75 -2.72 -22.99
N ASP A 314 -21.12 -1.54 -22.84
CA ASP A 314 -19.66 -1.39 -22.85
C ASP A 314 -19.02 -2.13 -21.66
N GLU A 315 -19.57 -1.99 -20.45
CA GLU A 315 -19.09 -2.66 -19.24
C GLU A 315 -19.17 -4.19 -19.36
N LEU A 316 -20.30 -4.72 -19.85
CA LEU A 316 -20.49 -6.16 -20.06
C LEU A 316 -19.57 -6.68 -21.16
N THR A 317 -19.33 -5.89 -22.21
CA THR A 317 -18.39 -6.26 -23.27
C THR A 317 -16.99 -6.46 -22.70
N GLN A 318 -16.52 -5.54 -21.85
CA GLN A 318 -15.23 -5.70 -21.17
C GLN A 318 -15.20 -6.96 -20.29
N LEU A 319 -16.25 -7.22 -19.49
CA LEU A 319 -16.32 -8.41 -18.63
C LEU A 319 -16.34 -9.74 -19.41
N ILE A 320 -16.96 -9.76 -20.59
CA ILE A 320 -16.97 -10.92 -21.49
C ILE A 320 -15.59 -11.11 -22.14
N LEU A 321 -14.93 -10.02 -22.56
CA LEU A 321 -13.58 -10.07 -23.13
C LEU A 321 -12.54 -10.56 -22.11
N GLU A 322 -12.67 -10.15 -20.84
CA GLU A 322 -11.83 -10.63 -19.73
C GLU A 322 -12.16 -12.09 -19.33
N GLY A 323 -13.24 -12.67 -19.85
CA GLY A 323 -13.66 -14.05 -19.57
C GLY A 323 -14.26 -14.26 -18.17
N LEU A 324 -14.67 -13.18 -17.50
CA LEU A 324 -15.31 -13.23 -16.19
C LEU A 324 -16.80 -13.56 -16.28
N ILE A 325 -17.44 -13.20 -17.39
CA ILE A 325 -18.85 -13.53 -17.69
C ILE A 325 -18.92 -14.30 -19.01
N ASN A 326 -19.46 -15.51 -18.97
CA ASN A 326 -19.74 -16.31 -20.16
C ASN A 326 -21.14 -16.00 -20.69
N ALA A 327 -21.24 -14.91 -21.46
CA ALA A 327 -22.51 -14.47 -22.02
C ALA A 327 -22.39 -13.97 -23.47
N ARG A 328 -23.55 -13.71 -24.08
CA ARG A 328 -23.74 -13.10 -25.39
C ARG A 328 -24.74 -11.96 -25.27
N ILE A 329 -24.36 -10.80 -25.79
CA ILE A 329 -25.20 -9.61 -25.81
C ILE A 329 -26.01 -9.62 -27.11
N ASP A 330 -27.34 -9.64 -26.99
CA ASP A 330 -28.24 -9.28 -28.09
C ASP A 330 -28.50 -7.78 -28.02
N SER A 331 -27.80 -7.01 -28.85
CA SER A 331 -27.92 -5.55 -28.88
C SER A 331 -29.23 -5.08 -29.52
N HIS A 332 -29.91 -5.92 -30.29
CA HIS A 332 -31.18 -5.56 -30.92
C HIS A 332 -32.33 -5.65 -29.92
N SER A 333 -32.43 -6.76 -29.17
CA SER A 333 -33.47 -6.92 -28.15
C SER A 333 -33.06 -6.40 -26.76
N LYS A 334 -31.79 -6.00 -26.59
CA LYS A 334 -31.19 -5.60 -25.30
C LYS A 334 -31.33 -6.68 -24.23
N ILE A 335 -31.00 -7.92 -24.61
CA ILE A 335 -31.03 -9.09 -23.72
C ILE A 335 -29.63 -9.70 -23.64
N LEU A 336 -29.21 -10.05 -22.43
CA LEU A 336 -27.97 -10.78 -22.16
C LEU A 336 -28.28 -12.27 -21.99
N TYR A 337 -27.77 -13.11 -22.88
CA TYR A 337 -27.94 -14.57 -22.82
C TYR A 337 -26.70 -15.24 -22.25
N ALA A 338 -26.88 -16.19 -21.34
CA ALA A 338 -25.81 -17.03 -20.83
C ALA A 338 -25.31 -17.94 -21.97
N ARG A 339 -23.98 -18.05 -22.10
CA ARG A 339 -23.36 -18.91 -23.09
C ARG A 339 -23.02 -20.24 -22.44
N ASP A 340 -23.84 -21.25 -22.70
CA ASP A 340 -23.48 -22.62 -22.41
C ASP A 340 -22.50 -23.13 -23.47
N VAL A 341 -21.26 -23.39 -23.03
CA VAL A 341 -20.27 -24.07 -23.88
C VAL A 341 -20.45 -25.56 -23.68
N ASP A 342 -20.65 -26.30 -24.77
CA ASP A 342 -20.65 -27.76 -24.71
C ASP A 342 -19.29 -28.25 -24.16
N GLN A 343 -19.33 -28.79 -22.94
CA GLN A 343 -18.16 -29.27 -22.22
C GLN A 343 -17.40 -30.34 -23.03
N ARG A 344 -18.13 -31.14 -23.81
CA ARG A 344 -17.56 -32.19 -24.65
C ARG A 344 -16.72 -31.57 -25.76
N SER A 345 -17.32 -30.72 -26.60
CA SER A 345 -16.63 -30.07 -27.73
C SER A 345 -15.38 -29.32 -27.28
N HIS A 346 -15.47 -28.55 -26.19
CA HIS A 346 -14.33 -27.83 -25.63
C HIS A 346 -13.20 -28.77 -25.17
N THR A 347 -13.54 -29.89 -24.52
CA THR A 347 -12.55 -30.89 -24.08
C THR A 347 -11.85 -31.56 -25.26
N PHE A 348 -12.60 -31.90 -26.32
CA PHE A 348 -12.03 -32.47 -27.55
C PHE A 348 -11.07 -31.50 -28.23
N GLU A 349 -11.49 -30.25 -28.41
CA GLU A 349 -10.68 -29.22 -29.07
C GLU A 349 -9.37 -28.96 -28.30
N LYS A 350 -9.45 -28.81 -26.97
CA LYS A 350 -8.28 -28.63 -26.12
C LYS A 350 -7.32 -29.83 -26.17
N SER A 351 -7.86 -31.05 -26.18
CA SER A 351 -7.06 -32.28 -26.26
C SER A 351 -6.35 -32.41 -27.61
N ILE A 352 -7.04 -32.11 -28.71
CA ILE A 352 -6.45 -32.10 -30.06
C ILE A 352 -5.35 -31.03 -30.17
N HIS A 353 -5.59 -29.83 -29.63
CA HIS A 353 -4.60 -28.77 -29.62
C HIS A 353 -3.34 -29.17 -28.83
N MET A 354 -3.52 -29.73 -27.62
CA MET A 354 -2.42 -30.24 -26.81
C MET A 354 -1.64 -31.35 -27.53
N GLY A 355 -2.34 -32.26 -28.23
CA GLY A 355 -1.71 -33.31 -29.05
C GLY A 355 -0.86 -32.76 -30.18
N LYS A 356 -1.34 -31.74 -30.91
CA LYS A 356 -0.58 -31.07 -31.98
C LYS A 356 0.67 -30.36 -31.43
N GLU A 357 0.53 -29.63 -30.31
CA GLU A 357 1.67 -28.98 -29.64
C GLU A 357 2.71 -30.01 -29.17
N PHE A 358 2.27 -31.13 -28.60
CA PHE A 358 3.15 -32.21 -28.18
C PHE A 358 3.93 -32.80 -29.35
N GLN A 359 3.26 -33.11 -30.46
CA GLN A 359 3.92 -33.61 -31.67
C GLN A 359 4.94 -32.60 -32.23
N ARG A 360 4.61 -31.30 -32.25
CA ARG A 360 5.52 -30.24 -32.70
C ARG A 360 6.76 -30.17 -31.82
N ARG A 361 6.60 -30.20 -30.49
CA ARG A 361 7.72 -30.18 -29.53
C ARG A 361 8.60 -31.41 -29.64
N ALA A 362 8.01 -32.60 -29.79
CA ALA A 362 8.75 -33.84 -29.99
C ALA A 362 9.59 -33.80 -31.27
N LYS A 363 9.01 -33.37 -32.40
CA LYS A 363 9.74 -33.21 -33.67
C LYS A 363 10.88 -32.19 -33.54
N ALA A 364 10.64 -31.05 -32.88
CA ALA A 364 11.67 -30.04 -32.63
C ALA A 364 12.81 -30.57 -31.76
N MET A 365 12.51 -31.38 -30.75
CA MET A 365 13.51 -32.02 -29.89
C MET A 365 14.37 -33.03 -30.66
N ILE A 366 13.75 -33.84 -31.52
CA ILE A 366 14.48 -34.80 -32.39
C ILE A 366 15.42 -34.05 -33.35
N LEU A 367 14.94 -32.97 -33.99
CA LEU A 367 15.77 -32.12 -34.84
C LEU A 367 16.94 -31.51 -34.07
N ARG A 368 16.71 -31.02 -32.84
CA ARG A 368 17.77 -30.48 -31.99
C ARG A 368 18.82 -31.53 -31.65
N ALA A 369 18.40 -32.76 -31.31
CA ALA A 369 19.31 -33.87 -31.04
C ALA A 369 20.15 -34.25 -32.27
N ALA A 370 19.55 -34.23 -33.47
CA ALA A 370 20.25 -34.51 -34.71
C ALA A 370 21.31 -33.43 -35.04
N VAL A 371 20.98 -32.16 -34.85
CA VAL A 371 21.90 -31.01 -35.01
C VAL A 371 23.09 -31.12 -34.05
N LEU A 372 22.84 -31.47 -32.79
CA LEU A 372 23.90 -31.70 -31.79
C LEU A 372 24.80 -32.89 -32.16
N ARG A 373 24.22 -34.02 -32.59
CA ARG A 373 24.96 -35.21 -33.02
C ARG A 373 25.91 -34.90 -34.19
N ASN A 374 25.49 -34.04 -35.11
CA ASN A 374 26.28 -33.64 -36.27
C ASN A 374 27.18 -32.41 -36.00
N GLN A 375 27.32 -31.97 -34.73
CA GLN A 375 28.15 -30.83 -34.33
C GLN A 375 27.80 -29.51 -35.05
N ILE A 376 26.57 -29.36 -35.52
CA ILE A 376 26.08 -28.13 -36.15
C ILE A 376 25.73 -27.14 -35.02
N HIS A 377 26.69 -26.30 -34.65
CA HIS A 377 26.51 -25.28 -33.64
C HIS A 377 26.60 -23.89 -34.28
N VAL A 378 25.80 -22.95 -33.76
CA VAL A 378 25.91 -21.54 -34.13
C VAL A 378 27.22 -21.03 -33.54
N LYS A 379 28.21 -20.78 -34.38
CA LYS A 379 29.43 -20.08 -33.95
C LYS A 379 29.06 -18.62 -33.68
N SER A 380 29.40 -18.11 -32.50
CA SER A 380 29.29 -16.68 -32.24
C SER A 380 30.11 -15.93 -33.28
N PRO A 381 29.57 -14.86 -33.90
CA PRO A 381 30.39 -14.03 -34.78
C PRO A 381 31.58 -13.50 -33.96
N PRO A 382 32.78 -13.38 -34.57
CA PRO A 382 33.89 -12.72 -33.90
C PRO A 382 33.43 -11.33 -33.48
N ARG A 383 33.62 -10.96 -32.21
CA ARG A 383 33.58 -9.55 -31.82
C ARG A 383 34.67 -8.85 -32.62
N GLU A 384 34.28 -8.02 -33.59
CA GLU A 384 35.21 -7.04 -34.16
C GLU A 384 35.74 -6.19 -33.01
N GLY A 385 37.01 -6.37 -32.67
CA GLY A 385 37.69 -5.63 -31.60
C GLY A 385 38.32 -6.49 -30.51
N SER A 386 39.15 -7.46 -30.86
CA SER A 386 40.29 -7.88 -30.02
C SER A 386 41.34 -8.55 -30.92
N GLN A 387 42.19 -7.73 -31.52
CA GLN A 387 43.54 -8.20 -31.85
C GLN A 387 44.25 -8.51 -30.54
N GLY A 388 44.79 -9.72 -30.40
CA GLY A 388 45.59 -10.08 -29.23
C GLY A 388 45.77 -11.58 -29.03
N GLU A 389 46.70 -12.12 -29.82
CA GLU A 389 47.60 -13.23 -29.48
C GLU A 389 47.11 -14.69 -29.47
N LEU A 390 47.81 -15.44 -30.33
CA LEU A 390 47.98 -16.89 -30.33
C LEU A 390 48.31 -17.45 -28.94
N ASN A 391 47.71 -18.58 -28.58
CA ASN A 391 48.50 -19.78 -28.29
C ASN A 391 47.67 -21.07 -28.31
N SER A 392 48.26 -22.07 -28.95
CA SER A 392 47.84 -23.46 -29.01
C SER A 392 48.13 -24.16 -27.68
N ALA A 393 47.15 -24.88 -27.10
CA ALA A 393 47.40 -26.09 -26.32
C ALA A 393 46.10 -26.85 -25.98
N ASN A 394 46.07 -28.10 -26.45
CA ASN A 394 45.31 -29.24 -25.94
C ASN A 394 45.01 -29.23 -24.42
N SER A 395 43.78 -29.59 -24.04
CA SER A 395 43.54 -30.68 -23.07
C SER A 395 42.05 -31.03 -22.90
N GLN A 396 41.70 -32.20 -23.42
CA GLN A 396 40.94 -33.28 -22.79
C GLN A 396 39.56 -33.05 -22.13
N SER A 397 38.64 -33.87 -22.63
CA SER A 397 37.38 -34.36 -22.08
C SER A 397 37.29 -34.51 -20.56
N ARG A 398 36.16 -34.05 -19.99
CA ARG A 398 35.43 -34.79 -18.96
C ARG A 398 33.92 -34.70 -19.23
N MET A 399 33.37 -35.84 -19.66
CA MET A 399 31.94 -36.13 -19.51
C MET A 399 31.68 -36.40 -18.03
N SER A 400 30.73 -35.68 -17.44
CA SER A 400 30.09 -36.08 -16.19
C SER A 400 28.68 -36.57 -16.50
N THR A 401 28.54 -37.89 -16.53
CA THR A 401 27.28 -38.61 -16.35
C THR A 401 26.75 -38.37 -14.94
N ASN A 402 25.50 -37.93 -14.81
CA ASN A 402 24.70 -38.16 -13.61
C ASN A 402 23.50 -39.02 -14.01
N MET A 403 23.43 -40.21 -13.39
CA MET A 403 22.18 -40.92 -13.10
C MET A 403 21.31 -40.09 -12.16
#